data_AF-A0A917UXA8-F1
#
_entry.id   AF-A0A917UXA8-F1
#
_cell.length_a   1.000
_cell.length_b   1.000
_cell.length_c   1.000
_cell.angle_alpha   90.00
_cell.angle_beta   90.00
_cell.angle_gamma   90.00
#
_symmetry.space_group_name_H-M   'P 1'
#
loop_
_entity.id
_entity.type
_entity.pdbx_description
1 polymer ?
#
loop_
_entity_poly.entity_id
_entity_poly.type
_entity_poly.pdbx_seq_one_letter_code
_entity_poly.pdbx_strand_id
1 'polypeptide(L)'
;MTTIESPTTPTDDAERRILNRLKRARGQLNAVIDAVEAGGDCRTVVTQLSAVSSALDKAGFAIISNAMRECLAEPTGAADDPNRMTVEELEKLFLTLS
;
A
#
# COMPACT_ATOMS: atom_id res chain seq x y z
N MET A 1 -34.77 -2.27 -21.37
CA MET A 1 -33.95 -1.25 -20.69
C MET A 1 -33.51 -1.84 -19.36
N THR A 2 -32.53 -2.76 -19.42
CA THR A 2 -32.01 -3.45 -18.24
C THR A 2 -30.53 -3.15 -18.23
N THR A 3 -30.13 -2.21 -17.39
CA THR A 3 -28.73 -1.96 -17.08
C THR A 3 -28.28 -3.15 -16.22
N ILE A 4 -27.48 -4.04 -16.79
CA ILE A 4 -26.75 -5.06 -16.03
C ILE A 4 -25.66 -4.28 -15.28
N GLU A 5 -25.83 -4.10 -13.98
CA GLU A 5 -24.77 -3.64 -13.08
C GLU A 5 -23.71 -4.74 -13.04
N SER A 6 -22.55 -4.50 -13.65
CA SER A 6 -21.41 -5.41 -13.62
C SER A 6 -20.97 -5.63 -12.16
N PRO A 7 -20.65 -6.87 -11.75
CA PRO A 7 -20.16 -7.14 -10.40
C PRO A 7 -18.81 -6.44 -10.23
N THR A 8 -18.71 -5.47 -9.33
CA THR A 8 -17.43 -4.89 -8.93
C THR A 8 -16.57 -6.00 -8.33
N THR A 9 -15.50 -6.32 -9.04
CA THR A 9 -14.52 -7.33 -8.65
C THR A 9 -13.92 -6.99 -7.28
N PRO A 10 -13.72 -7.95 -6.37
CA PRO A 10 -13.18 -7.69 -5.02
C PRO A 10 -11.80 -6.99 -5.02
N THR A 11 -11.07 -7.06 -6.13
CA THR A 11 -9.81 -6.36 -6.43
C THR A 11 -9.97 -4.83 -6.43
N ASP A 12 -11.04 -4.30 -7.03
CA ASP A 12 -11.31 -2.85 -7.12
C ASP A 12 -11.47 -2.21 -5.73
N ASP A 13 -12.04 -2.98 -4.81
CA ASP A 13 -12.26 -2.56 -3.43
C ASP A 13 -10.98 -2.58 -2.58
N ALA A 14 -10.08 -3.53 -2.84
CA ALA A 14 -8.78 -3.60 -2.18
C ALA A 14 -7.87 -2.45 -2.63
N GLU A 15 -7.79 -2.22 -3.95
CA GLU A 15 -7.06 -1.12 -4.55
C GLU A 15 -7.55 0.23 -4.05
N ARG A 16 -8.87 0.45 -4.02
CA ARG A 16 -9.47 1.68 -3.50
C ARG A 16 -9.10 1.92 -2.03
N ARG A 17 -9.09 0.87 -1.20
CA ARG A 17 -8.66 0.97 0.20
C ARG A 17 -7.17 1.32 0.34
N ILE A 18 -6.32 0.72 -0.47
CA ILE A 18 -4.88 1.02 -0.53
C ILE A 18 -4.65 2.47 -0.93
N LEU A 19 -5.29 2.93 -2.01
CA LEU A 19 -5.20 4.32 -2.49
C LEU A 19 -5.64 5.31 -1.41
N ASN A 20 -6.71 5.02 -0.68
CA ASN A 20 -7.15 5.88 0.42
C ASN A 20 -6.14 5.95 1.57
N ARG A 21 -5.41 4.85 1.86
CA ARG A 21 -4.33 4.86 2.86
C ARG A 21 -3.15 5.72 2.40
N LEU A 22 -2.71 5.55 1.15
CA LEU A 22 -1.62 6.33 0.56
C LEU A 22 -1.96 7.84 0.52
N LYS A 23 -3.19 8.20 0.12
CA LYS A 23 -3.65 9.60 0.13
C LYS A 23 -3.61 10.22 1.53
N ARG A 24 -3.94 9.45 2.57
CA ARG A 24 -3.83 9.91 3.97
C ARG A 24 -2.37 10.10 4.39
N ALA A 25 -1.51 9.12 4.12
CA ALA A 25 -0.07 9.23 4.41
C ALA A 25 0.56 10.46 3.72
N ARG A 26 0.16 10.75 2.47
CA ARG A 26 0.57 11.98 1.76
C ARG A 26 0.13 13.25 2.50
N GLY A 27 -1.11 13.32 2.97
CA GLY A 27 -1.59 14.46 3.75
C GLY A 27 -0.81 14.66 5.05
N GLN A 28 -0.47 13.56 5.74
CA GLN A 28 0.36 13.61 6.94
C GLN A 28 1.79 14.07 6.63
N LEU A 29 2.38 13.59 5.52
CA LEU A 29 3.70 14.02 5.08
C LEU A 29 3.73 15.51 4.74
N ASN A 30 2.71 16.04 4.06
CA ASN A 30 2.59 17.47 3.82
C ASN A 30 2.60 18.26 5.14
N ALA A 31 1.86 17.81 6.15
CA ALA A 31 1.85 18.47 7.45
C ALA A 31 3.23 18.43 8.15
N VAL A 32 4.00 17.35 7.99
CA VAL A 32 5.40 17.27 8.48
C VAL A 32 6.27 18.30 7.78
N ILE A 33 6.16 18.41 6.44
CA ILE A 33 6.91 19.39 5.64
C ILE A 33 6.59 20.81 6.12
N ASP A 34 5.30 21.15 6.22
CA ASP A 34 4.85 22.46 6.69
C ASP A 34 5.39 22.77 8.10
N ALA A 35 5.41 21.77 9.00
CA ALA A 35 5.94 21.92 10.34
C ALA A 35 7.45 22.19 10.35
N VAL A 36 8.21 21.55 9.47
CA VAL A 36 9.67 21.78 9.33
C VAL A 36 9.94 23.16 8.75
N GLU A 37 9.23 23.55 7.69
CA GLU A 37 9.38 24.85 7.04
C GLU A 37 9.03 26.02 7.99
N ALA A 38 8.05 25.82 8.87
CA ALA A 38 7.68 26.78 9.90
C ALA A 38 8.65 26.83 11.10
N GLY A 39 9.72 26.02 11.12
CA GLY A 39 10.64 25.93 12.25
C GLY A 39 10.02 25.29 13.49
N GLY A 40 9.12 24.32 13.28
CA GLY A 40 8.38 23.63 14.34
C GLY A 40 9.27 22.88 15.32
N ASP A 41 8.71 22.60 16.50
CA ASP A 41 9.40 21.88 17.56
C ASP A 41 9.88 20.48 17.11
N CYS A 42 11.13 20.17 17.44
CA CYS A 42 11.79 18.92 17.05
C CYS A 42 11.01 17.68 17.49
N ARG A 43 10.51 17.65 18.74
CA ARG A 43 9.73 16.50 19.24
C ARG A 43 8.44 16.33 18.44
N THR A 44 7.77 17.43 18.13
CA THR A 44 6.53 17.44 17.34
C THR A 44 6.77 16.90 15.93
N VAL A 45 7.79 17.42 15.22
CA VAL A 45 8.15 16.98 13.87
C VAL A 45 8.48 15.47 13.85
N VAL A 46 9.31 15.01 14.78
CA VAL A 46 9.69 13.58 14.88
C VAL A 46 8.48 12.69 15.17
N THR A 47 7.56 13.16 16.01
CA THR A 47 6.31 12.42 16.33
C THR A 47 5.39 12.33 15.12
N GLN A 48 5.27 13.41 14.35
CA GLN A 48 4.48 13.40 13.12
C GLN A 48 5.13 12.49 12.05
N LEU A 49 6.45 12.54 11.91
CA LEU A 49 7.19 11.70 10.97
C LEU A 49 7.03 10.22 11.29
N SER A 50 7.09 9.81 12.56
CA SER A 50 6.86 8.41 12.95
C SER A 50 5.44 7.95 12.65
N ALA A 51 4.44 8.84 12.77
CA ALA A 51 3.07 8.57 12.37
C ALA A 51 2.93 8.38 10.85
N VAL A 52 3.67 9.16 10.03
CA VAL A 52 3.75 8.97 8.58
C VAL A 52 4.36 7.61 8.24
N SER A 53 5.49 7.25 8.86
CA SER A 53 6.14 5.95 8.67
C SER A 53 5.16 4.81 8.95
N SER A 54 4.51 4.84 10.13
CA SER A 54 3.51 3.83 10.50
C SER A 54 2.33 3.74 9.53
N ALA A 55 1.94 4.85 8.91
CA ALA A 55 0.87 4.88 7.92
C ALA A 55 1.32 4.25 6.59
N LEU A 56 2.57 4.50 6.19
CA LEU A 56 3.19 3.89 5.02
C LEU A 56 3.37 2.38 5.21
N ASP A 57 3.84 1.93 6.36
CA ASP A 57 4.01 0.49 6.67
C ASP A 57 2.68 -0.25 6.53
N LYS A 58 1.61 0.32 7.11
CA LYS A 58 0.24 -0.22 6.99
C LYS A 58 -0.32 -0.21 5.58
N ALA A 59 0.15 0.70 4.71
CA ALA A 59 -0.23 0.70 3.30
C ALA A 59 0.60 -0.35 2.52
N GLY A 60 1.90 -0.44 2.79
CA GLY A 60 2.82 -1.43 2.23
C GLY A 60 2.37 -2.86 2.52
N PHE A 61 2.02 -3.17 3.78
CA PHE A 61 1.48 -4.48 4.14
C PHE A 61 0.20 -4.83 3.38
N ALA A 62 -0.68 -3.85 3.15
CA ALA A 62 -1.92 -4.07 2.40
C ALA A 62 -1.65 -4.33 0.91
N ILE A 63 -0.67 -3.62 0.31
CA ILE A 63 -0.23 -3.83 -1.08
C ILE A 63 0.35 -5.23 -1.23
N ILE A 64 1.28 -5.60 -0.37
CA ILE A 64 1.94 -6.92 -0.40
C ILE A 64 0.91 -8.02 -0.18
N SER A 65 0.01 -7.89 0.81
CA SER A 65 -1.04 -8.88 1.06
C SER A 65 -1.99 -9.04 -0.15
N ASN A 66 -2.22 -7.98 -0.91
CA ASN A 66 -3.03 -8.03 -2.12
C ASN A 66 -2.26 -8.74 -3.25
N ALA A 67 -1.00 -8.36 -3.46
CA ALA A 67 -0.12 -9.01 -4.43
C ALA A 67 0.06 -10.51 -4.15
N MET A 68 0.18 -10.92 -2.88
CA MET A 68 0.20 -12.33 -2.49
C MET A 68 -1.06 -13.06 -2.95
N ARG A 69 -2.24 -12.47 -2.76
CA ARG A 69 -3.50 -13.09 -3.17
C ARG A 69 -3.58 -13.21 -4.68
N GLU A 70 -3.18 -12.19 -5.41
CA GLU A 70 -3.20 -12.20 -6.88
C GLU A 70 -2.16 -13.18 -7.45
N CYS A 71 -0.93 -13.15 -6.96
CA CYS A 71 0.15 -14.02 -7.46
C CYS A 71 -0.02 -15.49 -7.02
N LEU A 72 -0.58 -15.77 -5.83
CA LEU A 72 -0.71 -17.14 -5.30
C LEU A 72 -2.07 -17.80 -5.55
N ALA A 73 -3.12 -17.04 -5.90
CA ALA A 73 -4.45 -17.61 -6.15
C ALA A 73 -4.64 -18.20 -7.56
N GLU A 74 -3.71 -18.01 -8.50
CA GLU A 74 -3.75 -18.61 -9.84
C GLU A 74 -3.14 -20.03 -9.81
N PRO A 75 -3.94 -21.12 -9.85
CA PRO A 75 -3.43 -22.48 -9.76
C PRO A 75 -3.22 -23.12 -11.15
N THR A 76 -3.56 -22.45 -12.26
CA THR A 76 -3.83 -23.14 -13.53
C THR A 76 -3.23 -22.55 -14.81
N GLY A 77 -2.36 -21.53 -14.77
CA GLY A 77 -1.75 -21.04 -16.01
C GLY A 77 -0.40 -20.36 -15.78
N ALA A 78 0.62 -20.84 -16.47
CA ALA A 78 1.97 -20.29 -16.52
C ALA A 78 2.82 -20.49 -15.25
N ALA A 79 3.27 -21.73 -15.03
CA ALA A 79 4.47 -21.99 -14.25
C ALA A 79 5.74 -21.32 -14.86
N ASP A 80 5.65 -20.85 -16.11
CA ASP A 80 6.74 -20.28 -16.90
C ASP A 80 6.57 -18.78 -17.22
N ASP A 81 5.70 -18.02 -16.53
CA ASP A 81 5.66 -16.56 -16.72
C ASP A 81 6.86 -15.90 -16.01
N PRO A 82 7.85 -15.35 -16.75
CA PRO A 82 9.01 -14.69 -16.14
C PRO A 82 8.66 -13.39 -15.42
N ASN A 83 7.44 -12.85 -15.59
CA ASN A 83 6.97 -11.66 -14.88
C ASN A 83 6.15 -11.99 -13.62
N ARG A 84 5.94 -13.28 -13.30
CA ARG A 84 5.24 -13.66 -12.06
C ARG A 84 6.18 -13.46 -10.89
N MET A 85 5.77 -12.59 -9.96
CA MET A 85 6.49 -12.35 -8.72
C MET A 85 6.51 -13.63 -7.86
N THR A 86 7.70 -14.06 -7.42
CA THR A 86 7.84 -15.26 -6.57
C THR A 86 7.54 -14.95 -5.10
N VAL A 87 7.35 -16.02 -4.31
CA VAL A 87 7.15 -15.89 -2.85
C VAL A 87 8.39 -15.27 -2.19
N GLU A 88 9.58 -15.66 -2.63
CA GLU A 88 10.86 -15.15 -2.11
C GLU A 88 11.05 -13.66 -2.45
N GLU A 89 10.69 -13.23 -3.66
CA GLU A 89 10.72 -11.82 -4.06
C GLU A 89 9.78 -10.99 -3.19
N LEU A 90 8.61 -11.52 -2.90
CA LEU A 90 7.60 -10.87 -2.08
C LEU A 90 7.97 -10.86 -0.59
N GLU A 91 8.60 -11.91 -0.08
CA GLU A 91 9.21 -11.95 1.26
C GLU A 91 10.31 -10.89 1.40
N LYS A 92 11.17 -10.77 0.39
CA LYS A 92 12.22 -9.74 0.36
C LYS A 92 11.64 -8.33 0.39
N LEU A 93 10.58 -8.07 -0.38
CA LEU A 93 9.88 -6.78 -0.36
C LEU A 93 9.27 -6.49 1.03
N PHE A 94 8.73 -7.50 1.70
CA PHE A 94 8.20 -7.37 3.06
C PHE A 94 9.30 -7.00 4.07
N LEU A 95 10.45 -7.67 4.02
CA LEU A 95 11.57 -7.42 4.92
C LEU A 95 12.24 -6.05 4.70
N THR A 96 12.09 -5.44 3.53
CA THR A 96 12.57 -4.06 3.28
C THR A 96 11.67 -2.97 3.86
N LEU A 97 10.44 -3.30 4.28
CA LEU A 97 9.49 -2.35 4.87
C LEU A 97 9.54 -2.32 6.41
N SER A 98 10.36 -3.17 7.05
CA SER A 98 10.47 -3.32 8.51
C SER A 98 11.75 -2.75 9.10
#